data_AF-A0A0F2P338-F1
#
_entry.id   AF-A0A0F2P338-F1
#
_cell.length_a   1.000
_cell.length_b   1.000
_cell.length_c   1.000
_cell.angle_alpha   90.00
_cell.angle_beta   90.00
_cell.angle_gamma   90.00
#
_symmetry.space_group_name_H-M   'P 1'
#
loop_
_entity.id
_entity.type
_entity.pdbx_description
1 polymer ?
#
loop_
_entity_poly.entity_id
_entity_poly.type
_entity_poly.pdbx_seq_one_letter_code
_entity_poly.pdbx_strand_id
1 'polypeptide(L)'
;MPAFFDLLEAETQTQVKVVLGHFMFVYIHPYMDGNGRMGRFLMNAMMASGGYPWTIIPVEKRSEYMSALEAASVEQDIQAFTDFLALLLEEQDQV
;
A
#
# COMPACT_ATOMS: atom_id res chain seq x y z
N MET A 1 8.61 -3.87 -14.70
CA MET A 1 8.57 -4.75 -13.50
C MET A 1 9.93 -5.03 -12.89
N PRO A 2 11.01 -5.40 -13.63
CA PRO A 2 12.32 -5.67 -13.00
C PRO A 2 12.82 -4.51 -12.12
N ALA A 3 12.88 -3.29 -12.69
CA ALA A 3 13.29 -2.10 -11.95
C ALA A 3 12.46 -1.79 -10.69
N PHE A 4 11.16 -2.11 -10.71
CA PHE A 4 10.31 -1.93 -9.53
C PHE A 4 10.72 -2.87 -8.40
N PHE A 5 10.97 -4.15 -8.71
CA PHE A 5 11.41 -5.11 -7.72
C PHE A 5 12.84 -4.82 -7.25
N ASP A 6 13.74 -4.40 -8.14
CA ASP A 6 15.10 -3.99 -7.77
C ASP A 6 15.08 -2.84 -6.74
N LEU A 7 14.23 -1.82 -6.97
CA LEU A 7 14.05 -0.71 -6.04
C LEU A 7 13.42 -1.16 -4.71
N LEU A 8 12.44 -2.07 -4.76
CA LEU A 8 11.77 -2.59 -3.57
C LEU A 8 12.69 -3.48 -2.71
N GLU A 9 13.57 -4.25 -3.36
CA GLU A 9 14.60 -5.05 -2.69
C GLU A 9 15.65 -4.16 -2.04
N ALA A 10 16.10 -3.11 -2.74
CA ALA A 10 17.11 -2.16 -2.27
C ALA A 10 16.63 -1.23 -1.14
N GLU A 11 15.32 -0.96 -1.04
CA GLU A 11 14.78 -0.18 0.07
C GLU A 11 15.04 -0.89 1.41
N THR A 12 15.32 -0.15 2.48
CA THR A 12 15.63 -0.73 3.80
C THR A 12 14.52 -0.47 4.81
N GLN A 13 13.74 0.58 4.61
CA GLN A 13 12.63 0.96 5.49
C GLN A 13 11.37 0.20 5.10
N THR A 14 10.89 -0.67 5.99
CA THR A 14 9.66 -1.45 5.79
C THR A 14 8.46 -0.56 5.45
N GLN A 15 8.30 0.56 6.13
CA GLN A 15 7.17 1.48 5.96
C GLN A 15 7.15 2.02 4.54
N VAL A 16 8.33 2.40 4.02
CA VAL A 16 8.49 2.87 2.64
C VAL A 16 8.17 1.76 1.65
N LYS A 17 8.65 0.51 1.88
CA LYS A 17 8.29 -0.64 1.05
C LYS A 17 6.79 -0.87 1.00
N VAL A 18 6.12 -0.84 2.15
CA VAL A 18 4.69 -1.09 2.27
C VAL A 18 3.90 -0.06 1.47
N VAL A 19 4.16 1.23 1.69
CA VAL A 19 3.45 2.33 1.04
C VAL A 19 3.74 2.37 -0.45
N LEU A 20 5.02 2.51 -0.83
CA LEU A 20 5.40 2.68 -2.23
C LEU A 20 5.29 1.38 -3.02
N GLY A 21 5.62 0.24 -2.42
CA GLY A 21 5.47 -1.06 -3.07
C GLY A 21 4.02 -1.37 -3.41
N HIS A 22 3.08 -1.09 -2.51
CA HIS A 22 1.66 -1.20 -2.80
C HIS A 22 1.24 -0.25 -3.92
N PHE A 23 1.49 1.05 -3.75
CA PHE A 23 1.06 2.08 -4.67
C PHE A 23 1.60 1.84 -6.08
N MET A 24 2.91 1.63 -6.21
CA MET A 24 3.56 1.43 -7.51
C MET A 24 3.08 0.17 -8.21
N PHE A 25 2.83 -0.93 -7.48
CA PHE A 25 2.29 -2.14 -8.09
C PHE A 25 0.89 -1.91 -8.68
N VAL A 26 0.00 -1.24 -7.94
CA VAL A 26 -1.36 -0.93 -8.40
C VAL A 26 -1.33 0.11 -9.53
N TYR A 27 -0.43 1.09 -9.47
CA TYR A 27 -0.24 2.12 -10.50
C TYR A 27 0.28 1.56 -11.82
N ILE A 28 1.29 0.68 -11.78
CA ILE A 28 1.83 0.01 -12.98
C ILE A 28 0.77 -0.90 -13.62
N HIS A 29 -0.13 -1.46 -12.81
CA HIS A 29 -1.27 -2.27 -13.24
C HIS A 29 -0.88 -3.44 -14.19
N PRO A 30 0.01 -4.36 -13.76
CA PRO A 30 0.62 -5.37 -14.65
C PRO A 30 -0.33 -6.47 -15.13
N TYR A 31 -1.51 -6.64 -14.53
CA TYR A 31 -2.49 -7.67 -14.89
C TYR A 31 -3.78 -7.07 -15.46
N MET A 32 -4.55 -7.87 -16.21
CA MET A 32 -5.85 -7.45 -16.75
C MET A 32 -6.92 -7.23 -15.68
N ASP A 33 -6.89 -8.03 -14.60
CA ASP A 33 -7.75 -7.91 -13.42
C ASP A 33 -6.94 -8.39 -12.20
N GLY A 34 -7.36 -7.99 -10.99
CA GLY A 34 -6.82 -8.50 -9.73
C GLY A 34 -5.72 -7.64 -9.13
N ASN A 35 -5.29 -6.55 -9.78
CA ASN A 35 -4.20 -5.70 -9.28
C ASN A 35 -4.45 -5.16 -7.88
N GLY A 36 -5.67 -4.71 -7.57
CA GLY A 36 -6.00 -4.26 -6.21
C GLY A 36 -5.93 -5.39 -5.16
N ARG A 37 -6.34 -6.62 -5.52
CA ARG A 37 -6.26 -7.79 -4.63
C ARG A 37 -4.81 -8.19 -4.38
N MET A 38 -4.02 -8.30 -5.44
CA MET A 38 -2.59 -8.60 -5.37
C MET A 38 -1.80 -7.50 -4.66
N GLY A 39 -2.11 -6.23 -4.91
CA GLY A 39 -1.47 -5.09 -4.26
C GLY A 39 -1.69 -5.09 -2.75
N ARG A 40 -2.91 -5.37 -2.27
CA ARG A 40 -3.19 -5.50 -0.82
C ARG A 40 -2.53 -6.73 -0.19
N PHE A 41 -2.41 -7.83 -0.95
CA PHE A 41 -1.68 -9.00 -0.49
C PHE A 41 -0.18 -8.71 -0.34
N LEU A 42 0.43 -8.08 -1.36
CA LEU A 42 1.84 -7.65 -1.32
C LEU A 42 2.11 -6.65 -0.19
N MET A 43 1.22 -5.67 -0.01
CA MET A 43 1.25 -4.73 1.12
C MET A 43 1.37 -5.47 2.46
N ASN A 44 0.48 -6.44 2.68
CA ASN A 44 0.48 -7.22 3.92
C ASN A 44 1.67 -8.17 4.05
N ALA A 45 2.15 -8.75 2.95
CA ALA A 45 3.37 -9.56 2.97
C ALA A 45 4.58 -8.73 3.41
N MET A 46 4.69 -7.49 2.91
CA MET A 46 5.74 -6.55 3.33
C MET A 46 5.58 -6.11 4.78
N MET A 47 4.36 -5.79 5.22
CA MET A 47 4.05 -5.48 6.63
C MET A 47 4.52 -6.61 7.55
N ALA A 48 4.09 -7.85 7.29
CA ALA A 48 4.45 -9.02 8.08
C ALA A 48 5.97 -9.24 8.11
N SER A 49 6.66 -9.06 6.97
CA SER A 49 8.12 -9.22 6.90
C SER A 49 8.90 -8.21 7.75
N GLY A 50 8.33 -7.04 8.01
CA GLY A 50 8.94 -6.01 8.82
C GLY A 50 8.30 -5.82 10.20
N GLY A 51 7.55 -6.81 10.68
CA GLY A 51 7.00 -6.83 12.06
C GLY A 51 5.74 -6.00 12.28
N TYR A 52 5.09 -5.54 11.22
CA TYR A 52 3.79 -4.86 11.30
C TYR A 52 2.64 -5.87 11.32
N PRO A 53 1.54 -5.57 12.03
CA PRO A 53 0.37 -6.42 12.01
C PRO A 53 -0.24 -6.49 10.60
N TRP A 54 -1.01 -7.54 10.36
CA TRP A 54 -1.78 -7.66 9.12
C TRP A 54 -2.93 -6.65 9.11
N THR A 55 -2.96 -5.78 8.12
CA THR A 55 -3.92 -4.68 8.00
C THR A 55 -4.92 -4.94 6.88
N ILE A 56 -6.20 -4.96 7.26
CA ILE A 56 -7.33 -5.08 6.34
C ILE A 56 -7.85 -3.68 6.03
N ILE A 57 -8.04 -3.39 4.75
CA ILE A 57 -8.76 -2.19 4.31
C ILE A 57 -10.26 -2.54 4.33
N PRO A 58 -11.07 -1.98 5.25
CA PRO A 58 -12.50 -2.28 5.33
C PRO A 58 -13.24 -1.85 4.06
N VAL A 59 -14.32 -2.54 3.72
CA VAL A 59 -15.09 -2.20 2.51
C VAL A 59 -15.75 -0.83 2.63
N GLU A 60 -16.07 -0.41 3.85
CA GLU A 60 -16.64 0.89 4.20
C GLU A 60 -15.66 2.03 3.89
N LYS A 61 -14.36 1.78 4.07
CA LYS A 61 -13.27 2.75 3.79
C LYS A 61 -12.77 2.67 2.34
N ARG A 62 -13.45 1.93 1.45
CA ARG A 62 -13.05 1.80 0.04
C ARG A 62 -12.97 3.17 -0.64
N SER A 63 -13.90 4.08 -0.35
CA SER A 63 -13.88 5.41 -0.98
C SER A 63 -12.63 6.19 -0.61
N GLU A 64 -12.29 6.24 0.69
CA GLU A 64 -11.09 6.90 1.20
C GLU A 64 -9.81 6.30 0.61
N TYR A 65 -9.72 4.97 0.59
CA TYR A 65 -8.59 4.26 -0.04
C TYR A 65 -8.42 4.64 -1.51
N MET A 66 -9.51 4.67 -2.28
CA MET A 66 -9.45 5.02 -3.70
C MET A 66 -9.05 6.49 -3.89
N SER A 67 -9.59 7.41 -3.08
CA SER A 67 -9.23 8.83 -3.13
C SER A 67 -7.77 9.08 -2.77
N ALA A 68 -7.22 8.34 -1.80
CA ALA A 68 -5.82 8.43 -1.44
C ALA A 68 -4.88 7.94 -2.55
N LEU A 69 -5.26 6.86 -3.27
CA LEU A 69 -4.51 6.41 -4.45
C LEU A 69 -4.64 7.39 -5.63
N GLU A 70 -5.80 8.02 -5.79
CA GLU A 70 -6.02 9.06 -6.80
C GLU A 70 -5.11 10.27 -6.55
N ALA A 71 -5.06 10.78 -5.31
CA ALA A 71 -4.15 11.86 -4.92
C ALA A 71 -2.68 11.50 -5.22
N ALA A 72 -2.25 10.29 -4.88
CA ALA A 72 -0.90 9.83 -5.16
C ALA A 72 -0.59 9.72 -6.67
N SER A 73 -1.57 9.36 -7.50
CA SER A 73 -1.38 9.15 -8.94
C SER A 73 -1.54 10.42 -9.78
N VAL A 74 -2.42 11.34 -9.39
CA VAL A 74 -2.76 12.55 -10.16
C VAL A 74 -2.02 13.77 -9.61
N GLU A 75 -1.99 13.92 -8.29
CA GLU A 75 -1.45 15.10 -7.60
C GLU A 75 -0.01 14.86 -7.13
N GLN A 76 0.50 13.63 -7.31
CA GLN A 76 1.80 13.17 -6.81
C GLN A 76 1.93 13.26 -5.30
N ASP A 77 0.79 13.22 -4.59
CA ASP A 77 0.73 13.26 -3.14
C ASP A 77 0.56 11.86 -2.56
N ILE A 78 1.68 11.21 -2.23
CA ILE A 78 1.68 9.91 -1.55
C ILE A 78 1.29 10.01 -0.07
N GLN A 79 1.27 11.21 0.50
CA GLN A 79 1.03 11.41 1.92
C GLN A 79 -0.38 10.98 2.29
N ALA A 80 -1.39 11.28 1.47
CA ALA A 80 -2.77 10.83 1.70
C ALA A 80 -2.89 9.31 1.86
N PHE A 81 -2.16 8.53 1.05
CA PHE A 81 -2.16 7.06 1.17
C PHE A 81 -1.36 6.57 2.39
N THR A 82 -0.28 7.28 2.72
CA THR A 82 0.51 7.00 3.93
C THR A 82 -0.33 7.20 5.19
N ASP A 83 -1.00 8.34 5.30
CA ASP A 83 -1.85 8.73 6.43
C ASP A 83 -3.05 7.78 6.56
N PHE A 84 -3.63 7.37 5.43
CA PHE A 84 -4.71 6.37 5.41
C PHE A 84 -4.28 5.03 6.03
N LEU A 85 -3.09 4.53 5.68
CA LEU A 85 -2.58 3.27 6.27
C LEU A 85 -2.20 3.44 7.74
N ALA A 86 -1.63 4.59 8.13
CA ALA A 86 -1.30 4.88 9.52
C ALA A 86 -2.57 4.88 10.41
N LEU A 87 -3.64 5.56 9.95
CA LEU A 87 -4.93 5.56 10.63
C LEU A 87 -5.49 4.14 10.83
N LEU A 88 -5.40 3.29 9.80
CA LEU A 88 -5.86 1.90 9.91
C LEU A 88 -5.06 1.11 10.96
N LEU A 89 -3.75 1.32 11.05
CA LEU A 89 -2.91 0.67 12.07
C LEU A 89 -3.29 1.14 13.48
N GLU A 90 -3.48 2.44 13.68
CA GLU A 90 -3.89 3.01 14.97
C GLU A 90 -5.26 2.48 15.44
N GLU A 91 -6.22 2.32 14.53
CA GLU A 91 -7.54 1.76 14.83
C GLU A 91 -7.47 0.27 15.23
N GLN A 92 -6.48 -0.48 14.73
CA GLN A 92 -6.30 -1.89 15.07
C GLN A 92 -5.73 -2.10 16.48
N ASP A 93 -4.86 -1.20 16.94
CA ASP A 93 -4.24 -1.27 18.27
C ASP A 93 -5.22 -0.94 19.42
N GLN A 94 -6.40 -0.41 19.10
CA GLN A 94 -7.44 -0.05 20.07
C GLN A 94 -8.44 -1.19 20.38
N VAL A 95 -8.25 -2.38 19.79
CA VAL A 95 -9.14 -3.55 19.93
C VAL A 95 -8.51 -4.66 20.77
#